data_AF-A0A932IGX7-F1
#
_entry.id   AF-A0A932IGX7-F1
#
_cell.length_a   1.000
_cell.length_b   1.000
_cell.length_c   1.000
_cell.angle_alpha   90.00
_cell.angle_beta   90.00
_cell.angle_gamma   90.00
#
_symmetry.space_group_name_H-M   'P 1'
#
loop_
_entity.id
_entity.type
_entity.pdbx_description
1 polymer ?
#
loop_
_entity_poly.entity_id
_entity_poly.type
_entity_poly.pdbx_seq_one_letter_code
_entity_poly.pdbx_strand_id
1 'polypeptide(L)'
;MRRNRGLPIAVGVMLLVSPMLTRVMASYRGVVLEIKDDEMWLGFAGRAPRWVDRIEAQPGAIVEKAPGRWSPQVVEATATDQELLLLQLRYADHYTGVIVEIRLPLNPQGASVALVRTDDGRRIEHALWAEHLATAGVHRRVEKRPHSWDFVLLPDAPPPVTTPPVNTTPSMPAPSTTPSTTPSTPAPSTP
;
A
#
# COMPACT_ATOMS: atom_id res chain seq x y z
N MET A 1 -48.23 -24.18 43.07
CA MET A 1 -47.34 -23.48 42.11
C MET A 1 -45.97 -24.19 42.04
N ARG A 2 -45.82 -25.25 41.24
CA ARG A 2 -44.52 -25.87 40.95
C ARG A 2 -43.98 -25.24 39.65
N ARG A 3 -43.06 -24.29 39.79
CA ARG A 3 -42.57 -23.43 38.69
C ARG A 3 -41.35 -24.08 38.02
N ASN A 4 -41.35 -24.07 36.69
CA ASN A 4 -40.34 -24.58 35.75
C ASN A 4 -38.91 -24.05 36.05
N ARG A 5 -38.19 -24.67 36.99
CA ARG A 5 -36.78 -24.32 37.29
C ARG A 5 -35.77 -24.90 36.28
N GLY A 6 -36.19 -25.82 35.40
CA GLY A 6 -35.30 -26.43 34.39
C GLY A 6 -35.06 -25.57 33.15
N LEU A 7 -35.98 -24.69 32.79
CA LEU A 7 -35.89 -23.86 31.59
C LEU A 7 -34.68 -22.89 31.58
N PRO A 8 -34.36 -22.13 32.66
CA PRO A 8 -33.21 -21.22 32.64
C PRO A 8 -31.86 -21.97 32.59
N ILE A 9 -31.79 -23.18 33.16
CA ILE A 9 -30.58 -24.01 33.12
C ILE A 9 -30.34 -24.54 31.70
N ALA A 10 -31.39 -25.03 31.03
CA ALA A 10 -31.28 -25.49 29.65
C ALA A 10 -30.86 -24.38 28.68
N VAL A 11 -31.40 -23.18 28.84
CA VAL A 11 -31.00 -22.00 28.03
C VAL A 11 -29.56 -21.58 28.34
N GLY A 12 -29.15 -21.60 29.61
CA GLY A 12 -27.76 -21.32 30.00
C GLY A 12 -26.75 -22.30 29.42
N VAL A 13 -27.05 -23.60 29.44
CA VAL A 13 -26.20 -24.64 28.83
C VAL A 13 -26.15 -24.49 27.31
N MET A 14 -27.29 -24.22 26.66
CA MET A 14 -27.31 -24.04 25.20
C MET A 14 -26.51 -22.81 24.76
N LEU A 15 -26.59 -21.70 25.51
CA LEU A 15 -25.80 -20.48 25.24
C LEU A 15 -24.30 -20.66 25.49
N LEU A 16 -23.90 -21.47 26.47
CA LEU A 16 -22.48 -21.77 26.74
C LEU A 16 -21.88 -22.77 25.74
N VAL A 17 -22.68 -23.71 25.25
CA VAL A 17 -22.22 -24.77 24.34
C VAL A 17 -22.22 -24.30 22.88
N SER A 18 -23.12 -23.40 22.49
CA SER A 18 -23.22 -22.91 21.10
C SER A 18 -21.92 -22.33 20.52
N PRO A 19 -21.17 -21.46 21.22
CA PRO A 19 -19.91 -20.89 20.69
C PRO A 19 -18.80 -21.94 20.55
N MET A 20 -18.79 -22.94 21.42
CA MET A 20 -17.84 -24.06 21.33
C MET A 20 -18.14 -24.96 20.15
N LEU A 21 -19.42 -25.27 19.92
CA LEU A 21 -19.84 -26.12 18.80
C LEU A 21 -19.57 -25.46 17.44
N THR A 22 -19.82 -24.16 17.30
CA THR A 22 -19.53 -23.43 16.05
C THR A 22 -18.03 -23.40 15.76
N ARG A 23 -17.18 -23.29 16.79
CA ARG A 23 -15.72 -23.31 16.63
C ARG A 23 -15.20 -24.67 16.16
N VAL A 24 -15.82 -25.78 16.57
CA VAL A 24 -15.45 -27.15 16.16
C VAL A 24 -15.93 -27.48 14.74
N MET A 25 -17.09 -26.96 14.34
CA MET A 25 -17.66 -27.18 13.01
C MET A 25 -17.01 -26.30 11.92
N ALA A 26 -16.33 -25.22 12.30
CA ALA A 26 -15.68 -24.33 11.35
C ALA A 26 -14.51 -25.02 10.64
N SER A 27 -14.64 -25.19 9.32
CA SER A 27 -13.54 -25.61 8.45
C SER A 27 -13.00 -24.43 7.65
N TYR A 28 -11.69 -24.44 7.39
CA TYR A 28 -11.07 -23.49 6.49
C TYR A 28 -9.73 -24.02 5.99
N ARG A 29 -9.30 -23.49 4.84
CA ARG A 29 -7.97 -23.67 4.28
C ARG A 29 -7.45 -22.29 3.86
N GLY A 30 -6.22 -21.98 4.22
CA GLY A 30 -5.62 -20.67 3.98
C GLY A 30 -4.10 -20.72 3.99
N VAL A 31 -3.46 -19.60 3.64
CA VAL A 31 -2.00 -19.46 3.64
C VAL A 31 -1.57 -18.54 4.78
N VAL A 32 -0.45 -18.84 5.42
CA VAL A 32 0.16 -17.94 6.40
C VAL A 32 0.82 -16.77 5.68
N LEU A 33 0.39 -15.55 6.00
CA LEU A 33 0.92 -14.33 5.41
C LEU A 33 1.98 -13.69 6.31
N GLU A 34 1.68 -13.63 7.60
CA GLU A 34 2.53 -13.02 8.62
C GLU A 34 2.32 -13.77 9.95
N ILE A 35 3.35 -13.76 10.80
CA ILE A 35 3.27 -14.25 12.17
C ILE A 35 3.74 -13.11 13.06
N LYS A 36 2.92 -12.75 14.04
CA LYS A 36 3.22 -11.69 14.99
C LYS A 36 2.82 -12.14 16.38
N ASP A 37 3.81 -12.17 17.28
CA ASP A 37 3.62 -12.62 18.66
C ASP A 37 2.99 -14.04 18.72
N ASP A 38 1.80 -14.14 19.31
CA ASP A 38 1.02 -15.37 19.48
C ASP A 38 -0.10 -15.53 18.43
N GLU A 39 -0.11 -14.69 17.39
CA GLU A 39 -1.10 -14.73 16.32
C GLU A 39 -0.45 -14.93 14.95
N MET A 40 -1.22 -15.51 14.03
CA MET A 40 -0.87 -15.64 12.62
C MET A 40 -1.94 -15.00 11.73
N TRP A 41 -1.51 -14.24 10.73
CA TRP A 41 -2.36 -13.63 9.73
C TRP A 41 -2.59 -14.61 8.59
N LEU A 42 -3.81 -15.13 8.46
CA LEU A 42 -4.18 -16.10 7.43
C LEU A 42 -4.89 -15.41 6.26
N GLY A 43 -4.40 -15.67 5.05
CA GLY A 43 -5.05 -15.34 3.79
C GLY A 43 -5.97 -16.46 3.32
N PHE A 44 -7.13 -16.10 2.74
CA PHE A 44 -8.13 -17.04 2.23
C PHE A 44 -8.48 -16.71 0.79
N ALA A 45 -8.84 -17.74 0.01
CA ALA A 45 -9.36 -17.54 -1.33
C ALA A 45 -10.73 -16.84 -1.27
N GLY A 46 -10.85 -15.70 -1.94
CA GLY A 46 -12.10 -14.94 -2.06
C GLY A 46 -12.64 -14.33 -0.76
N ARG A 47 -11.85 -14.24 0.32
CA ARG A 47 -12.27 -13.63 1.59
C ARG A 47 -11.15 -12.77 2.18
N ALA A 48 -11.54 -11.81 3.02
CA ALA A 48 -10.59 -10.99 3.74
C ALA A 48 -9.69 -11.85 4.66
N PRO A 49 -8.39 -11.55 4.75
CA PRO A 49 -7.49 -12.19 5.71
C PRO A 49 -7.92 -11.94 7.16
N ARG A 50 -7.47 -12.79 8.10
CA ARG A 50 -7.80 -12.64 9.54
C ARG A 50 -6.68 -13.14 10.46
N TRP A 51 -6.62 -12.58 11.66
CA TRP A 51 -5.73 -13.05 12.73
C TRP A 51 -6.35 -14.28 13.37
N VAL A 52 -5.54 -15.29 13.62
CA VAL A 52 -5.92 -16.51 14.36
C VAL A 52 -4.80 -16.92 15.29
N ASP A 53 -5.14 -17.72 16.29
CA ASP A 53 -4.17 -18.32 17.22
C ASP A 53 -3.02 -18.99 16.45
N ARG A 54 -1.78 -18.64 16.80
CA ARG A 54 -0.59 -19.16 16.15
C ARG A 54 -0.48 -20.68 16.34
N ILE A 55 -0.06 -21.34 15.28
CA ILE A 55 0.48 -22.70 15.32
C ILE A 55 1.94 -22.69 14.86
N GLU A 56 2.62 -23.82 14.97
CA GLU A 56 3.95 -24.00 14.42
C GLU A 56 3.90 -24.08 12.89
N ALA A 57 3.90 -22.91 12.25
CA ALA A 57 3.90 -22.73 10.80
C ALA A 57 4.84 -21.58 10.41
N GLN A 58 5.21 -21.51 9.13
CA GLN A 58 6.01 -20.42 8.57
C GLN A 58 5.17 -19.63 7.55
N PRO A 59 5.47 -18.35 7.28
CA PRO A 59 4.87 -17.61 6.17
C PRO A 59 5.00 -18.37 4.84
N GLY A 60 3.91 -18.47 4.09
CA GLY A 60 3.81 -19.30 2.88
C GLY A 60 3.30 -20.72 3.11
N ALA A 61 3.26 -21.21 4.36
CA ALA A 61 2.68 -22.51 4.66
C ALA A 61 1.17 -22.52 4.45
N ILE A 62 0.65 -23.63 3.92
CA ILE A 62 -0.79 -23.86 3.85
C ILE A 62 -1.25 -24.45 5.18
N VAL A 63 -2.32 -23.88 5.72
CA VAL A 63 -2.91 -24.26 6.99
C VAL A 63 -4.36 -24.64 6.77
N GLU A 64 -4.74 -25.79 7.31
CA GLU A 64 -6.09 -26.31 7.21
C GLU A 64 -6.65 -26.63 8.59
N LYS A 65 -7.91 -26.23 8.78
CA LYS A 65 -8.76 -26.71 9.87
C LYS A 65 -9.84 -27.60 9.29
N ALA A 66 -9.73 -28.90 9.54
CA ALA A 66 -10.76 -29.87 9.19
C ALA A 66 -11.97 -29.77 10.15
N PRO A 67 -13.19 -30.09 9.70
CA PRO A 67 -14.36 -30.12 10.58
C PRO A 67 -14.14 -31.14 11.71
N GLY A 68 -14.53 -30.78 12.93
CA GLY A 68 -14.33 -31.62 14.11
C GLY A 68 -12.96 -31.48 14.77
N ARG A 69 -12.02 -30.73 14.19
CA ARG A 69 -10.73 -30.43 14.82
C ARG A 69 -10.76 -29.11 15.57
N TRP A 70 -10.09 -29.08 16.71
CA TRP A 70 -9.96 -27.88 17.52
C TRP A 70 -8.95 -26.90 16.89
N SER A 71 -7.75 -27.41 16.64
CA SER A 71 -6.62 -26.66 16.13
C SER A 71 -6.41 -26.90 14.63
N PRO A 72 -6.00 -25.87 13.88
CA PRO A 72 -5.54 -26.04 12.51
C PRO A 72 -4.20 -26.79 12.47
N GLN A 73 -3.86 -27.35 11.32
CA GLN A 73 -2.57 -28.01 11.07
C GLN A 73 -1.95 -27.52 9.76
N VAL A 74 -0.62 -27.59 9.68
CA VAL A 74 0.09 -27.36 8.42
C VAL A 74 -0.15 -28.56 7.51
N VAL A 75 -0.44 -28.28 6.25
CA VAL A 75 -0.69 -29.27 5.20
C VAL A 75 0.17 -28.96 3.99
N GLU A 76 0.50 -29.98 3.22
CA GLU A 76 1.22 -29.76 1.97
C GLU A 76 0.36 -28.95 0.99
N ALA A 77 1.05 -28.05 0.27
CA ALA A 77 0.43 -27.27 -0.79
C ALA A 77 0.09 -28.19 -1.96
N THR A 78 -1.11 -28.05 -2.47
CA THR A 78 -1.63 -28.81 -3.60
C THR A 78 -1.84 -27.89 -4.80
N ALA A 79 -2.08 -28.47 -5.99
CA ALA A 79 -2.34 -27.68 -7.20
C ALA A 79 -3.56 -26.74 -7.06
N THR A 80 -4.53 -27.08 -6.20
CA THR A 80 -5.70 -26.23 -5.95
C THR A 80 -5.41 -25.00 -5.09
N ASP A 81 -4.24 -24.95 -4.44
CA ASP A 81 -3.84 -23.83 -3.58
C ASP A 81 -3.11 -22.71 -4.33
N GLN A 82 -3.07 -22.76 -5.67
CA GLN A 82 -2.36 -21.77 -6.48
C GLN A 82 -2.78 -20.33 -6.16
N GLU A 83 -4.08 -20.09 -5.98
CA GLU A 83 -4.58 -18.76 -5.59
C GLU A 83 -4.06 -18.31 -4.22
N LEU A 84 -3.97 -19.23 -3.25
CA LEU A 84 -3.45 -18.94 -1.91
C LEU A 84 -1.95 -18.62 -1.97
N LEU A 85 -1.18 -19.39 -2.75
CA LEU A 85 0.24 -19.13 -2.93
C LEU A 85 0.49 -17.79 -3.64
N LEU A 86 -0.29 -17.46 -4.67
CA LEU A 86 -0.24 -16.15 -5.33
C LEU A 86 -0.60 -15.01 -4.38
N LEU A 87 -1.53 -15.24 -3.46
CA LEU A 87 -1.92 -14.27 -2.44
C LEU A 87 -0.75 -13.99 -1.48
N GLN A 88 -0.02 -15.01 -1.05
CA GLN A 88 1.21 -14.83 -0.27
C GLN A 88 2.31 -14.12 -1.06
N LEU A 89 2.54 -14.50 -2.31
CA LEU A 89 3.54 -13.85 -3.17
C LEU A 89 3.21 -12.36 -3.32
N ARG A 90 1.95 -12.03 -3.62
CA ARG A 90 1.48 -10.65 -3.72
C ARG A 90 1.67 -9.90 -2.40
N TYR A 91 1.37 -10.53 -1.27
CA TYR A 91 1.52 -9.90 0.04
C TYR A 91 2.99 -9.59 0.37
N ALA A 92 3.89 -10.54 0.10
CA ALA A 92 5.33 -10.39 0.32
C ALA A 92 6.04 -9.50 -0.73
N ASP A 93 5.41 -9.27 -1.89
CA ASP A 93 6.00 -8.52 -3.00
C ASP A 93 6.33 -7.06 -2.62
N HIS A 94 7.36 -6.51 -3.26
CA HIS A 94 7.79 -5.12 -3.08
C HIS A 94 8.19 -4.53 -4.42
N TYR A 95 7.66 -3.34 -4.73
CA TYR A 95 8.03 -2.61 -5.94
C TYR A 95 7.81 -1.11 -5.80
N THR A 96 8.62 -0.36 -6.54
CA THR A 96 8.39 1.06 -6.83
C THR A 96 8.07 1.25 -8.30
N GLY A 97 7.23 2.23 -8.62
CA GLY A 97 6.84 2.47 -10.00
C GLY A 97 5.98 3.71 -10.20
N VAL A 98 5.41 3.81 -11.40
CA VAL A 98 4.56 4.92 -11.81
C VAL A 98 3.25 4.38 -12.37
N ILE A 99 2.13 4.97 -11.97
CA ILE A 99 0.81 4.68 -12.56
C ILE A 99 0.82 5.20 -14.00
N VAL A 100 0.66 4.30 -14.98
CA VAL A 100 0.62 4.65 -16.40
C VAL A 100 -0.80 4.72 -16.95
N GLU A 101 -1.75 4.00 -16.33
CA GLU A 101 -3.14 3.94 -16.78
C GLU A 101 -4.03 3.63 -15.57
N ILE A 102 -5.24 4.19 -15.53
CA ILE A 102 -6.28 3.81 -14.58
C ILE A 102 -7.51 3.40 -15.40
N ARG A 103 -7.89 2.13 -15.30
CA ARG A 103 -9.08 1.57 -15.93
C ARG A 103 -10.22 1.60 -14.93
N LEU A 104 -11.30 2.28 -15.29
CA LEU A 104 -12.52 2.29 -14.48
C LEU A 104 -13.20 0.91 -14.56
N PRO A 105 -13.87 0.47 -13.48
CA PRO A 105 -14.54 -0.82 -13.49
C PRO A 105 -15.71 -0.79 -14.47
N LEU A 106 -15.91 -1.89 -15.21
CA LEU A 106 -17.06 -2.05 -16.09
C LEU A 106 -18.38 -2.16 -15.30
N ASN A 107 -18.30 -2.58 -14.03
CA ASN A 107 -19.42 -2.70 -13.12
C ASN A 107 -19.30 -1.66 -12.00
N PRO A 108 -20.39 -0.99 -11.58
CA PRO A 108 -20.34 0.07 -10.57
C PRO A 108 -19.91 -0.40 -9.17
N GLN A 109 -19.90 -1.71 -8.90
CA GLN A 109 -19.43 -2.30 -7.65
C GLN A 109 -17.99 -2.85 -7.74
N GLY A 110 -17.35 -2.77 -8.92
CA GLY A 110 -16.00 -3.28 -9.12
C GLY A 110 -14.93 -2.29 -8.64
N ALA A 111 -13.72 -2.79 -8.36
CA ALA A 111 -12.56 -1.94 -8.15
C ALA A 111 -12.04 -1.41 -9.49
N SER A 112 -11.61 -0.15 -9.53
CA SER A 112 -10.79 0.35 -10.64
C SER A 112 -9.46 -0.40 -10.68
N VAL A 113 -8.78 -0.42 -11.82
CA VAL A 113 -7.48 -1.09 -11.94
C VAL A 113 -6.43 -0.08 -12.38
N ALA A 114 -5.40 0.14 -11.56
CA ALA A 114 -4.20 0.88 -11.94
C ALA A 114 -3.21 -0.07 -12.64
N LEU A 115 -2.76 0.32 -13.83
CA LEU A 115 -1.58 -0.27 -14.45
C LEU A 115 -0.36 0.50 -13.95
N VAL A 116 0.53 -0.19 -13.24
CA VAL A 116 1.77 0.37 -12.70
C VAL A 116 2.93 -0.15 -13.55
N ARG A 117 3.76 0.76 -14.05
CA ARG A 117 5.07 0.42 -14.62
C ARG A 117 6.11 0.52 -13.52
N THR A 118 6.69 -0.60 -13.12
CA THR A 118 7.74 -0.64 -12.10
C THR A 118 9.03 -0.02 -12.62
N ASP A 119 9.93 0.35 -11.72
CA ASP A 119 11.26 0.89 -12.07
C ASP A 119 12.07 -0.14 -12.89
N ASP A 120 11.85 -1.44 -12.68
CA ASP A 120 12.43 -2.54 -13.48
C ASP A 120 11.79 -2.73 -14.87
N GLY A 121 10.82 -1.89 -15.24
CA GLY A 121 10.13 -1.92 -16.52
C GLY A 121 8.98 -2.92 -16.65
N ARG A 122 8.68 -3.70 -15.60
CA ARG A 122 7.52 -4.62 -15.59
C ARG A 122 6.22 -3.83 -15.50
N ARG A 123 5.14 -4.41 -16.04
CA ARG A 123 3.78 -3.88 -15.88
C ARG A 123 3.01 -4.77 -14.91
N ILE A 124 2.42 -4.16 -13.89
CA ILE A 124 1.66 -4.84 -12.85
C ILE A 124 0.28 -4.17 -12.77
N GLU A 125 -0.76 -4.99 -12.68
CA GLU A 125 -2.11 -4.51 -12.44
C GLU A 125 -2.40 -4.51 -10.94
N HIS A 126 -2.93 -3.40 -10.43
CA HIS A 126 -3.28 -3.24 -9.03
C HIS A 126 -4.69 -2.70 -8.87
N ALA A 127 -5.49 -3.32 -8.01
CA ALA A 127 -6.85 -2.88 -7.75
C ALA A 127 -6.86 -1.60 -6.91
N LEU A 128 -7.56 -0.58 -7.41
CA LEU A 128 -7.83 0.70 -6.76
C LEU A 128 -9.26 0.69 -6.22
N TRP A 129 -9.38 0.71 -4.89
CA TRP A 129 -10.64 0.90 -4.17
C TRP A 129 -10.94 2.39 -3.99
N ALA A 130 -12.16 2.71 -3.54
CA ALA A 130 -12.67 4.09 -3.44
C ALA A 130 -11.72 5.03 -2.67
N GLU A 131 -11.09 4.50 -1.62
CA GLU A 131 -10.13 5.20 -0.76
C GLU A 131 -8.88 5.64 -1.53
N HIS A 132 -8.39 4.77 -2.40
CA HIS A 132 -7.19 5.03 -3.21
C HIS A 132 -7.51 5.90 -4.43
N LEU A 133 -8.72 5.84 -4.96
CA LEU A 133 -9.14 6.61 -6.14
C LEU A 133 -9.14 8.11 -5.91
N ALA A 134 -9.40 8.57 -4.69
CA ALA A 134 -9.44 10.00 -4.39
C ALA A 134 -8.08 10.70 -4.59
N THR A 135 -6.99 9.97 -4.40
CA THR A 135 -5.61 10.50 -4.46
C THR A 135 -4.77 9.92 -5.60
N ALA A 136 -5.20 8.81 -6.21
CA ALA A 136 -4.50 8.18 -7.32
C ALA A 136 -4.64 9.01 -8.60
N GLY A 137 -3.53 9.19 -9.32
CA GLY A 137 -3.49 9.87 -10.60
C GLY A 137 -2.47 9.24 -11.53
N VAL A 138 -2.70 9.35 -12.85
CA VAL A 138 -1.71 8.96 -13.85
C VAL A 138 -0.43 9.78 -13.64
N HIS A 139 0.73 9.15 -13.83
CA HIS A 139 2.07 9.68 -13.58
C HIS A 139 2.46 9.84 -12.10
N ARG A 140 1.61 9.46 -11.14
CA ARG A 140 2.00 9.40 -9.73
C ARG A 140 2.96 8.24 -9.48
N ARG A 141 3.96 8.49 -8.63
CA ARG A 141 4.83 7.46 -8.10
C ARG A 141 4.15 6.69 -6.98
N VAL A 142 4.38 5.38 -6.97
CA VAL A 142 3.82 4.45 -5.99
C VAL A 142 4.92 3.56 -5.44
N GLU A 143 4.75 3.18 -4.17
CA GLU A 143 5.60 2.20 -3.49
C GLU A 143 4.69 1.15 -2.85
N LYS A 144 4.88 -0.12 -3.23
CA LYS A 144 4.32 -1.24 -2.48
C LYS A 144 5.37 -1.74 -1.51
N ARG A 145 5.10 -1.59 -0.22
CA ARG A 145 5.94 -2.14 0.85
C ARG A 145 5.78 -3.65 0.97
N PRO A 146 6.82 -4.37 1.42
CA PRO A 146 6.67 -5.77 1.78
C PRO A 146 5.64 -5.89 2.92
N HIS A 147 4.85 -6.97 2.91
CA HIS A 147 3.82 -7.23 3.92
C HIS A 147 2.69 -6.19 3.96
N SER A 148 2.53 -5.42 2.87
CA SER A 148 1.40 -4.50 2.67
C SER A 148 0.53 -4.96 1.51
N TRP A 149 -0.78 -4.85 1.69
CA TRP A 149 -1.77 -5.10 0.63
C TRP A 149 -1.80 -3.99 -0.40
N ASP A 150 -1.74 -2.76 0.09
CA ASP A 150 -1.91 -1.55 -0.69
C ASP A 150 -0.56 -0.90 -0.95
N PHE A 151 -0.47 -0.19 -2.07
CA PHE A 151 0.64 0.70 -2.33
C PHE A 151 0.37 2.06 -1.71
N VAL A 152 1.45 2.74 -1.33
CA VAL A 152 1.42 4.12 -0.86
C VAL A 152 1.77 5.03 -2.04
N LEU A 153 1.00 6.11 -2.21
CA LEU A 153 1.34 7.16 -3.15
C LEU A 153 2.50 7.97 -2.57
N LEU A 154 3.60 8.05 -3.33
CA LEU A 154 4.73 8.89 -2.94
C LEU A 154 4.39 10.35 -3.24
N PRO A 155 4.88 11.30 -2.40
CA PRO A 155 4.74 12.72 -2.70
C PRO A 155 5.34 13.02 -4.08
N ASP A 156 4.75 13.97 -4.80
CA ASP A 156 5.36 14.43 -6.05
C ASP A 156 6.77 14.90 -5.72
N ALA A 157 7.76 14.35 -6.42
CA ALA A 157 9.07 14.97 -6.41
C ALA A 157 8.86 16.43 -6.83
N PRO A 158 9.39 17.42 -6.09
CA PRO A 158 9.35 18.79 -6.55
C PRO A 158 9.90 18.81 -7.98
N PRO A 159 9.27 19.56 -8.92
CA PRO A 159 9.76 19.60 -10.28
C PRO A 159 11.25 19.90 -10.24
N PRO A 160 12.07 19.27 -11.09
CA PRO A 160 13.47 19.65 -11.20
C PRO A 160 13.47 21.16 -11.34
N VAL A 161 14.16 21.86 -10.44
CA VAL A 161 14.36 23.30 -10.57
C VAL A 161 15.07 23.44 -11.91
N THR A 162 14.31 23.77 -12.95
CA THR A 162 14.86 24.23 -14.21
C THR A 162 15.56 25.51 -13.82
N THR A 163 16.85 25.40 -13.52
CA THR A 163 17.74 26.54 -13.51
C THR A 163 17.44 27.25 -14.82
N PRO A 164 16.94 28.50 -14.80
CA PRO A 164 16.75 29.24 -16.03
C PRO A 164 18.10 29.18 -16.77
N PRO A 165 18.11 29.01 -18.10
CA PRO A 165 19.35 29.05 -18.85
C PRO A 165 20.05 30.33 -18.42
N VAL A 166 21.24 30.19 -17.82
CA VAL A 166 22.12 31.30 -17.53
C VAL A 166 22.36 31.92 -18.90
N ASN A 167 21.67 33.02 -19.14
CA ASN A 167 21.84 33.80 -20.35
C ASN A 167 23.22 34.43 -20.19
N THR A 168 24.24 33.74 -20.68
CA THR A 168 25.61 34.27 -20.81
C THR A 168 25.52 35.38 -21.85
N THR A 169 25.05 36.54 -21.43
CA THR A 169 25.24 37.77 -22.19
C THR A 169 26.76 37.99 -22.23
N PRO A 170 27.39 38.06 -23.42
CA PRO A 170 28.79 38.40 -23.50
C PRO A 170 28.96 39.80 -22.89
N SER A 171 29.74 39.89 -21.80
CA SER A 171 30.12 41.16 -21.21
C SER A 171 30.93 41.94 -22.24
N MET A 172 30.32 42.98 -22.81
CA MET A 172 31.03 44.01 -23.56
C MET A 172 32.07 44.67 -22.63
N PRO A 173 33.29 44.94 -23.10
CA PRO A 173 34.27 45.70 -22.34
C PRO A 173 33.75 47.13 -22.12
N ALA A 174 33.89 47.61 -20.88
CA ALA A 174 33.50 48.96 -20.47
C ALA A 174 34.29 50.04 -21.25
N PRO A 175 33.65 51.15 -21.66
CA PRO A 175 34.37 52.29 -22.21
C PRO A 175 35.11 53.06 -21.11
N SER A 176 36.42 53.21 -21.28
CA SER A 176 37.28 54.07 -20.47
C SER A 176 36.81 55.52 -20.56
N THR A 177 36.35 56.09 -19.45
CA THR A 177 36.01 57.51 -19.34
C THR A 177 37.26 58.28 -18.89
N THR A 178 37.85 59.02 -19.84
CA THR A 178 38.88 60.03 -19.59
C THR A 178 38.25 61.24 -18.88
N PRO A 179 38.83 61.76 -17.77
CA PRO A 179 38.36 63.01 -17.19
C PRO A 179 38.87 64.21 -17.99
N SER A 180 37.95 64.97 -18.59
CA SER A 180 38.20 66.31 -19.16
C SER A 180 38.10 67.36 -18.06
N THR A 181 39.24 67.91 -17.64
CA THR A 181 39.29 69.09 -16.76
C THR A 181 39.26 70.36 -17.61
N THR A 182 38.16 71.09 -17.52
CA THR A 182 37.99 72.41 -18.17
C THR A 182 38.77 73.48 -17.40
N PRO A 183 39.48 74.41 -18.08
CA PRO A 183 40.08 75.57 -17.42
C PRO A 183 39.04 76.68 -17.26
N SER A 184 39.00 77.32 -16.09
CA SER A 184 38.25 78.58 -15.87
C SER A 184 39.20 79.67 -15.41
N THR A 185 39.17 80.78 -16.14
CA THR A 185 39.86 82.07 -15.97
C THR A 185 39.05 83.05 -16.85
N PRO A 186 39.03 84.38 -16.65
CA PRO A 186 39.41 85.26 -15.53
C PRO A 186 38.22 86.16 -15.08
N ALA A 187 38.43 87.12 -14.16
CA ALA A 187 38.19 88.58 -14.32
C ALA A 187 38.46 89.33 -12.98
N PRO A 188 38.44 90.68 -12.88
CA PRO A 188 39.68 91.49 -12.77
C PRO A 188 39.72 92.50 -11.58
N SER A 189 40.92 93.07 -11.40
CA SER A 189 41.35 94.37 -10.85
C SER A 189 40.27 95.34 -10.30
N THR A 190 40.38 95.97 -9.13
CA THR A 190 41.22 97.13 -8.65
C THR A 190 40.31 97.93 -7.66
N PRO A 191 40.69 99.02 -6.97
CA PRO A 191 41.96 99.78 -6.90
C PRO A 191 42.81 99.53 -5.65
#